data_AF-A0A558DNB7-F1
#
_entry.id   AF-A0A558DNB7-F1
#
_cell.length_a   1.000
_cell.length_b   1.000
_cell.length_c   1.000
_cell.angle_alpha   90.00
_cell.angle_beta   90.00
_cell.angle_gamma   90.00
#
_symmetry.space_group_name_H-M   'P 1'
#
loop_
_entity.id
_entity.type
_entity.pdbx_description
1 polymer ?
#
loop_
_entity_poly.entity_id
_entity_poly.type
_entity_poly.pdbx_seq_one_letter_code
_entity_poly.pdbx_strand_id
1 'polypeptide(L)'
;MSHSTQLSVEQINQQATRHEDTANNISQQLDQLKAQVDATLQASPSAATRALSTTCDNWIESVRKSVLAHLQTMAENIRREAHNQDGTDQTSMQTIMNLPMETGNFLGVS
;
A
#
# COMPACT_ATOMS: atom_id res chain seq x y z
N MET A 1 25.67 18.32 4.43
CA MET A 1 24.33 18.31 3.81
C MET A 1 24.05 16.87 3.35
N SER A 2 23.78 15.96 4.29
CA SER A 2 23.36 14.60 3.93
C SER A 2 21.88 14.67 3.58
N HIS A 3 21.55 14.33 2.34
CA HIS A 3 20.19 13.98 1.96
C HIS A 3 19.90 12.61 2.57
N SER A 4 19.63 12.57 3.88
CA SER A 4 18.97 11.43 4.50
C SER A 4 17.64 11.27 3.79
N THR A 5 17.43 10.11 3.19
CA THR A 5 16.23 9.69 2.47
C THR A 5 15.00 10.04 3.32
N GLN A 6 14.31 11.12 2.97
CA GLN A 6 13.53 11.94 3.91
C GLN A 6 12.02 11.64 3.90
N LEU A 7 11.62 10.43 3.54
CA LEU A 7 10.29 9.94 3.89
C LEU A 7 10.43 9.20 5.21
N SER A 8 9.88 9.76 6.28
CA SER A 8 9.91 9.05 7.56
C SER A 8 9.19 7.72 7.39
N VAL A 9 9.71 6.65 7.99
CA VAL A 9 9.06 5.33 8.06
C VAL A 9 7.58 5.46 8.45
N GLU A 10 7.28 6.46 9.28
CA GLU A 10 5.94 6.86 9.69
C GLU A 10 5.04 7.35 8.54
N GLN A 11 5.55 8.19 7.63
CA GLN A 11 4.83 8.62 6.43
C GLN A 11 4.60 7.45 5.45
N ILE A 12 5.58 6.55 5.33
CA ILE A 12 5.47 5.37 4.47
C ILE A 12 4.41 4.40 5.01
N ASN A 13 4.41 4.17 6.33
CA ASN A 13 3.39 3.37 7.01
C ASN A 13 1.99 4.00 6.95
N GLN A 14 1.88 5.33 7.05
CA GLN A 14 0.62 6.03 6.84
C GLN A 14 0.08 5.81 5.43
N GLN A 15 0.95 5.81 4.41
CA GLN A 15 0.52 5.56 3.04
C GLN A 15 0.05 4.11 2.84
N ALA A 16 0.74 3.13 3.41
CA ALA A 16 0.27 1.74 3.41
C ALA A 16 -1.11 1.60 4.08
N THR A 17 -1.30 2.25 5.23
CA THR A 17 -2.58 2.26 5.95
C THR A 17 -3.71 2.86 5.11
N ARG A 18 -3.46 3.96 4.38
CA ARG A 18 -4.44 4.53 3.45
C ARG A 18 -4.87 3.58 2.35
N HIS A 19 -3.95 2.77 1.82
CA HIS A 19 -4.28 1.76 0.81
C HIS A 19 -5.15 0.64 1.40
N GLU A 20 -4.88 0.22 2.64
CA GLU A 20 -5.71 -0.74 3.36
C GLU A 20 -7.11 -0.19 3.67
N ASP A 21 -7.20 1.04 4.15
CA ASP A 21 -8.47 1.72 4.42
C ASP A 21 -9.30 1.89 3.14
N THR A 22 -8.65 2.26 2.05
CA THR A 22 -9.30 2.37 0.73
C THR A 22 -9.82 1.01 0.27
N ALA A 23 -9.03 -0.06 0.44
CA ALA A 23 -9.45 -1.41 0.11
C ALA A 23 -10.66 -1.83 0.95
N ASN A 24 -10.65 -1.58 2.25
CA ASN A 24 -11.77 -1.87 3.15
C ASN A 24 -13.04 -1.10 2.74
N ASN A 25 -12.90 0.18 2.40
CA ASN A 25 -14.02 1.00 1.96
C ASN A 25 -14.63 0.47 0.64
N ILE A 26 -13.79 0.16 -0.35
CA ILE A 26 -14.24 -0.44 -1.62
C ILE A 26 -14.97 -1.75 -1.34
N SER A 27 -14.41 -2.63 -0.50
CA SER A 27 -15.07 -3.90 -0.17
C SER A 27 -16.47 -3.70 0.41
N GLN A 28 -16.63 -2.75 1.35
CA GLN A 28 -17.93 -2.42 1.93
C GLN A 28 -18.92 -1.88 0.89
N GLN A 29 -18.46 -1.03 -0.04
CA GLN A 29 -19.31 -0.53 -1.12
C GLN A 29 -19.76 -1.65 -2.08
N LEU A 30 -18.88 -2.61 -2.39
CA LEU A 30 -19.23 -3.77 -3.20
C LEU A 30 -20.31 -4.64 -2.52
N ASP A 31 -20.18 -4.86 -1.21
CA ASP A 31 -21.15 -5.63 -0.44
C ASP A 31 -22.52 -4.92 -0.38
N GLN A 32 -22.51 -3.59 -0.23
CA GLN A 32 -23.73 -2.77 -0.30
C GLN A 32 -24.39 -2.83 -1.68
N LEU A 33 -23.60 -2.75 -2.77
CA LEU A 33 -24.12 -2.86 -4.13
C LEU A 33 -24.79 -4.22 -4.33
N LYS A 34 -24.13 -5.31 -3.91
CA LYS A 34 -24.70 -6.66 -3.99
C LYS A 34 -26.04 -6.75 -3.28
N ALA A 35 -26.11 -6.23 -2.04
CA ALA A 35 -27.35 -6.24 -1.27
C ALA A 35 -28.49 -5.49 -1.97
N GLN A 36 -28.20 -4.35 -2.62
CA GLN A 36 -29.21 -3.59 -3.36
C GLN A 36 -29.69 -4.31 -4.63
N VAL A 37 -28.78 -4.97 -5.36
CA VAL A 37 -29.12 -5.75 -6.54
C VAL A 37 -29.93 -6.99 -6.16
N ASP A 38 -29.56 -7.68 -5.08
CA ASP A 38 -30.30 -8.84 -4.57
C ASP A 38 -31.70 -8.45 -4.08
N ALA A 39 -31.84 -7.30 -3.40
CA ALA A 39 -33.15 -6.75 -3.03
C ALA A 39 -34.00 -6.42 -4.25
N THR A 40 -33.40 -5.87 -5.30
CA THR A 40 -34.09 -5.56 -6.56
C THR A 40 -34.54 -6.84 -7.27
N LEU A 41 -33.73 -7.90 -7.23
CA LEU A 41 -34.06 -9.21 -7.77
C LEU A 41 -35.24 -9.86 -7.03
N GLN A 42 -35.27 -9.72 -5.70
CA GLN A 42 -36.40 -10.20 -4.90
C GLN A 42 -37.69 -9.43 -5.22
N ALA A 43 -37.60 -8.11 -5.43
CA ALA A 43 -38.75 -7.28 -5.77
C ALA A 43 -39.25 -7.49 -7.22
N SER A 44 -38.34 -7.81 -8.16
CA SER A 44 -38.65 -8.00 -9.57
C SER A 44 -37.81 -9.12 -10.19
N PRO A 45 -38.29 -10.38 -10.19
CA PRO A 45 -37.53 -11.54 -10.67
C PRO A 45 -37.50 -11.69 -12.21
N SER A 46 -37.56 -10.57 -12.94
CA SER A 46 -37.51 -10.57 -14.40
C SER A 46 -36.20 -11.16 -14.93
N ALA A 47 -36.19 -11.62 -16.19
CA ALA A 47 -34.98 -12.10 -16.85
C ALA A 47 -33.88 -11.00 -16.89
N ALA A 48 -34.28 -9.75 -17.06
CA ALA A 48 -33.37 -8.60 -17.02
C ALA A 48 -32.74 -8.41 -15.63
N THR A 49 -33.52 -8.54 -14.56
CA THR A 49 -33.02 -8.40 -13.18
C THR A 49 -32.08 -9.54 -12.80
N ARG A 50 -32.34 -10.77 -13.28
CA ARG A 50 -31.41 -11.90 -13.13
C ARG A 50 -30.10 -11.66 -13.86
N ALA A 51 -30.15 -11.15 -15.09
CA ALA A 51 -28.96 -10.80 -15.85
C ALA A 51 -28.15 -9.69 -15.17
N LEU A 52 -28.83 -8.69 -14.58
CA LEU A 52 -28.19 -7.65 -13.77
C LEU A 52 -27.46 -8.24 -12.55
N SER A 53 -28.11 -9.16 -11.82
CA SER A 53 -27.50 -9.83 -10.66
C SER A 53 -26.23 -10.61 -11.05
N THR A 54 -26.29 -11.41 -12.11
CA THR A 54 -25.11 -12.13 -12.63
C THR A 54 -23.99 -11.18 -13.08
N THR A 55 -24.34 -10.08 -13.74
CA THR A 55 -23.36 -9.07 -14.17
C THR A 55 -22.72 -8.38 -12.97
N CYS A 56 -23.51 -8.07 -11.94
CA CYS A 56 -23.03 -7.49 -10.69
C CYS A 56 -22.06 -8.43 -9.98
N ASP A 57 -22.40 -9.71 -9.85
CA ASP A 57 -21.55 -10.72 -9.21
C ASP A 57 -20.20 -10.85 -9.94
N ASN A 58 -20.22 -10.93 -11.27
CA ASN A 58 -19.00 -11.00 -12.08
C ASN A 58 -18.14 -9.74 -11.94
N TRP A 59 -18.77 -8.56 -11.87
CA TRP A 59 -18.07 -7.29 -11.69
C TRP A 59 -17.44 -7.19 -10.30
N ILE A 60 -18.18 -7.52 -9.24
CA ILE A 60 -17.66 -7.53 -7.86
C ILE A 60 -16.46 -8.46 -7.76
N GLU A 61 -16.56 -9.66 -8.33
CA GLU A 61 -15.46 -10.63 -8.33
C GLU A 61 -14.23 -10.10 -9.07
N SER A 62 -14.43 -9.42 -10.21
CA SER A 62 -13.36 -8.80 -10.98
C SER A 62 -12.68 -7.67 -10.21
N VAL A 63 -13.44 -6.83 -9.49
CA VAL A 63 -12.88 -5.75 -8.65
C VAL A 63 -12.09 -6.32 -7.47
N ARG A 64 -12.60 -7.39 -6.83
CA ARG A 64 -11.91 -8.08 -5.74
C ARG A 64 -10.57 -8.68 -6.19
N LYS A 65 -10.56 -9.35 -7.33
CA LYS A 65 -9.35 -9.96 -7.88
C LYS A 65 -8.33 -8.97 -8.44
N SER A 66 -8.76 -7.80 -8.87
CA SER A 66 -7.87 -6.79 -9.47
C SER A 66 -7.53 -5.68 -8.48
N VAL A 67 -8.46 -4.77 -8.24
CA VAL A 67 -8.24 -3.53 -7.47
C VAL A 67 -7.86 -3.83 -6.03
N LEU A 68 -8.62 -4.70 -5.36
CA LEU A 68 -8.35 -5.01 -3.94
C LEU A 68 -7.03 -5.76 -3.77
N ALA A 69 -6.77 -6.76 -4.61
CA ALA A 69 -5.49 -7.47 -4.62
C ALA A 69 -4.30 -6.52 -4.92
N HIS A 70 -4.47 -5.57 -5.84
CA HIS A 70 -3.44 -4.60 -6.20
C HIS A 70 -3.16 -3.63 -5.06
N LEU A 71 -4.20 -3.13 -4.37
CA LEU A 71 -4.06 -2.25 -3.21
C LEU A 71 -3.34 -2.95 -2.05
N GLN A 72 -3.66 -4.22 -1.80
CA GLN A 72 -2.98 -5.04 -0.79
C GLN A 72 -1.51 -5.27 -1.16
N THR A 73 -1.23 -5.62 -2.42
CA THR A 73 0.13 -5.80 -2.93
C THR A 73 0.94 -4.51 -2.82
N MET A 74 0.34 -3.35 -3.13
CA MET A 74 0.99 -2.05 -2.95
C MET A 74 1.29 -1.75 -1.49
N ALA A 75 0.34 -1.97 -0.57
CA ALA A 75 0.57 -1.77 0.86
C ALA A 75 1.72 -2.66 1.39
N GLU A 76 1.78 -3.91 0.94
CA GLU A 76 2.86 -4.84 1.31
C GLU A 76 4.22 -4.41 0.76
N ASN A 77 4.28 -3.99 -0.51
CA ASN A 77 5.50 -3.48 -1.13
C ASN A 77 5.98 -2.20 -0.45
N ILE A 78 5.07 -1.29 -0.09
CA ILE A 78 5.37 -0.05 0.64
C ILE A 78 5.99 -0.37 2.01
N ARG A 79 5.43 -1.34 2.75
CA ARG A 79 6.01 -1.78 4.03
C ARG A 79 7.37 -2.44 3.87
N ARG A 80 7.55 -3.27 2.84
CA ARG A 80 8.83 -3.91 2.54
C ARG A 80 9.91 -2.88 2.22
N GLU A 81 9.55 -1.86 1.43
CA GLU A 81 10.45 -0.76 1.11
C GLU A 81 10.82 0.06 2.35
N ALA A 82 9.85 0.34 3.24
CA ALA A 82 10.12 1.00 4.53
C ALA A 82 11.16 0.22 5.38
N HIS A 83 11.03 -1.11 5.43
CA HIS A 83 11.95 -1.96 6.17
C HIS A 83 13.36 -1.98 5.55
N ASN A 84 13.44 -2.02 4.21
CA ASN A 84 14.72 -1.98 3.50
C ASN A 84 15.46 -0.65 3.69
N GLN A 85 14.72 0.47 3.75
CA GLN A 85 15.30 1.79 4.04
C GLN A 85 15.91 1.85 5.44
N ASP A 86 15.20 1.37 6.47
CA ASP A 86 15.73 1.34 7.84
C ASP A 86 17.02 0.49 7.95
N GLY A 87 17.06 -0.68 7.30
CA GLY A 87 18.26 -1.53 7.28
C GLY A 87 19.45 -0.89 6.53
N THR A 88 19.17 -0.17 5.44
CA THR A 88 20.19 0.55 4.66
C THR A 88 20.74 1.75 5.44
N ASP A 89 19.88 2.49 6.13
CA ASP A 89 20.27 3.63 6.95
C ASP A 89 21.09 3.20 8.17
N GLN A 90 20.73 2.11 8.84
CA GLN A 90 21.53 1.55 9.94
C GLN A 90 22.92 1.12 9.48
N THR A 91 23.00 0.44 8.33
CA THR A 91 24.29 0.00 7.75
C THR A 91 25.15 1.20 7.34
N SER A 92 24.52 2.21 6.72
CA SER A 92 25.19 3.45 6.31
C SER A 92 25.67 4.24 7.53
N MET A 93 24.88 4.31 8.60
CA MET A 93 25.25 4.98 9.84
C MET A 93 26.40 4.27 10.56
N GLN A 94 26.39 2.93 10.62
CA GLN A 94 27.53 2.16 11.14
C GLN A 94 28.79 2.37 10.30
N THR A 95 28.65 2.40 8.96
CA THR A 95 29.76 2.66 8.05
C THR A 95 30.34 4.06 8.28
N ILE A 96 29.48 5.08 8.42
CA ILE A 96 29.90 6.46 8.72
C ILE A 96 30.58 6.55 10.09
N MET A 97 30.03 5.92 11.13
CA MET A 97 30.61 5.90 12.47
C MET A 97 31.96 5.15 12.51
N ASN A 98 32.16 4.19 11.62
CA ASN A 98 33.38 3.41 11.50
C ASN A 98 34.38 3.98 10.47
N LEU A 99 34.06 5.08 9.78
CA LEU A 99 35.05 5.80 8.98
C LEU A 99 36.08 6.41 9.94
N PRO A 100 37.37 6.05 9.84
CA PRO A 100 38.39 6.71 10.63
C PRO A 100 38.42 8.19 10.25
N MET A 101 38.22 9.07 11.25
CA MET A 101 38.43 10.50 11.07
C MET A 101 39.92 10.74 10.80
N GLU A 102 40.33 10.75 9.53
CA GLU A 102 41.67 11.19 9.11
C GLU A 102 41.83 12.69 9.36
N THR A 103 41.99 13.06 10.62
CA THR A 103 42.42 14.41 11.05
C THR A 103 43.94 14.59 10.93
N GLY A 104 44.67 13.54 10.52
CA GLY A 104 46.13 13.54 10.49
C GLY A 104 46.78 14.20 9.27
N ASN A 105 46.07 14.39 8.14
CA ASN A 105 46.70 14.82 6.88
C ASN A 105 46.31 16.24 6.42
N PHE A 106 45.49 16.98 7.18
CA PHE A 106 45.08 18.35 6.83
C PHE A 106 45.93 19.44 7.51
N LEU A 107 46.72 19.10 8.53
CA LEU A 107 47.60 20.06 9.23
C LEU A 107 49.08 19.75 9.01
N GLY A 108 49.46 19.31 7.80
CA GLY A 108 50.84 18.98 7.43
C GLY A 108 51.83 20.11 7.75
N VAL A 109 52.38 20.06 8.96
CA VAL A 109 53.64 20.67 9.37
C VAL A 109 54.71 19.67 8.96
N SER A 110 55.33 19.92 7.81
CA SER A 110 56.68 19.49 7.41
C SER A 110 57.05 20.29 6.16
#